data_AF-A0A948E7J0-F1
#
_entry.id   AF-A0A948E7J0-F1
#
_cell.length_a   1.000
_cell.length_b   1.000
_cell.length_c   1.000
_cell.angle_alpha   90.00
_cell.angle_beta   90.00
_cell.angle_gamma   90.00
#
_symmetry.space_group_name_H-M   'P 1'
#
loop_
_entity.id
_entity.type
_entity.pdbx_description
1 polymer ?
#
loop_
_entity_poly.entity_id
_entity_poly.type
_entity_poly.pdbx_seq_one_letter_code
_entity_poly.pdbx_strand_id
1 'polypeptide(L)'
;MPTLCLIIDLEGIHGIDDLAMLLATEERYREARRLATAEVLSIVERALEQGYDRVLISDSHRGGQRGSNLLADALPRGCSVHVLDDAFDLELLRQADAISAIGMHAAGGHKDFYNQEAFAAHTQELHVALSSRGTLLSESDLLLGLAAEIGVPVLFVTGDDALGSHLAQQHPRVPFFCRKTSLSTLHARSVAKEAWQKQLEELPWRTAPLPAPPDHPWVLHTSSRWYADVLEQKGALRRGPLEIQIDGGSFSERHQALLALLEKSSACWKETMLQRPLLQTLQGIMQRSFPALGTKTTSAVPRPDLQRDAQRAWEAFFRHTHVAPAGSHLSAQQEEHTALRALVLHSLSGHAATWQPLGGPTVRERLDRALPELMRLPQEYPLHEDLDRLLARADALYLLMLYGQTVTPPKREELVEWVRHCAEERSPLYAWLIAELARKCGMEVPTFPVEELLRHENPLFQLYAHTHVILLENDYFLRCLDEAGVRPRFGASIELFHQLTAHVIDGGYTDLAAEMAFCLQALGEAESPLLPQLLRHIMDRQGEDGQVMDALQLAPGDSEEQNTSPDFAHCTGVALVALAHAAQNLPQ
;
A
#
# COMPACT_ATOMS: atom_id res chain seq x y z
N MET A 1 -24.28 39.25 -13.75
CA MET A 1 -23.10 39.54 -12.90
C MET A 1 -22.08 38.48 -13.25
N PRO A 2 -20.93 38.85 -13.86
CA PRO A 2 -19.94 37.86 -14.27
C PRO A 2 -19.48 37.04 -13.07
N THR A 3 -19.54 35.71 -13.20
CA THR A 3 -19.32 34.76 -12.11
C THR A 3 -18.16 33.84 -12.45
N LEU A 4 -17.19 33.73 -11.54
CA LEU A 4 -16.09 32.76 -11.62
C LEU A 4 -16.38 31.60 -10.67
N CYS A 5 -16.20 30.35 -11.13
CA CYS A 5 -16.16 29.20 -10.23
C CYS A 5 -14.72 28.75 -10.01
N LEU A 6 -14.31 28.64 -8.75
CA LEU A 6 -13.04 28.05 -8.34
C LEU A 6 -13.32 26.66 -7.79
N ILE A 7 -12.73 25.65 -8.42
CA ILE A 7 -12.65 24.31 -7.85
C ILE A 7 -11.34 24.25 -7.08
N ILE A 8 -11.38 23.94 -5.80
CA ILE A 8 -10.19 23.95 -4.96
C ILE A 8 -9.90 22.57 -4.39
N ASP A 9 -8.64 22.23 -4.35
CA ASP A 9 -8.10 21.03 -3.72
C ASP A 9 -6.84 21.39 -2.92
N LEU A 10 -6.38 20.55 -1.98
CA LEU A 10 -5.26 20.91 -1.09
C LEU A 10 -3.90 20.42 -1.60
N GLU A 11 -3.90 19.27 -2.28
CA GLU A 11 -2.75 18.48 -2.69
C GLU A 11 -1.78 19.26 -3.56
N GLY A 12 -2.24 20.27 -4.29
CA GLY A 12 -1.46 21.10 -5.20
C GLY A 12 -1.18 22.53 -4.70
N ILE A 13 -1.72 22.93 -3.54
CA ILE A 13 -1.58 24.29 -3.01
C ILE A 13 -0.12 24.59 -2.63
N HIS A 14 0.27 25.85 -2.82
CA HIS A 14 1.58 26.36 -2.42
C HIS A 14 1.80 26.28 -0.90
N GLY A 15 2.95 25.73 -0.48
CA GLY A 15 3.35 25.54 0.91
C GLY A 15 2.78 24.28 1.57
N ILE A 16 1.84 23.57 0.92
CA ILE A 16 1.37 22.25 1.35
C ILE A 16 2.33 21.20 0.77
N ASP A 17 3.48 21.05 1.41
CA ASP A 17 4.61 20.26 0.88
C ASP A 17 4.76 18.88 1.57
N ASP A 18 3.83 18.53 2.44
CA ASP A 18 3.88 17.33 3.29
C ASP A 18 2.49 16.70 3.38
N LEU A 19 2.42 15.37 3.22
CA LEU A 19 1.16 14.64 3.24
C LEU A 19 0.34 14.88 4.53
N ALA A 20 1.00 15.09 5.67
CA ALA A 20 0.35 15.39 6.94
C ALA A 20 -0.49 16.66 6.92
N MET A 21 -0.19 17.59 6.01
CA MET A 21 -0.95 18.82 5.86
C MET A 21 -2.32 18.60 5.19
N LEU A 22 -2.56 17.45 4.57
CA LEU A 22 -3.82 17.12 3.89
C LEU A 22 -4.87 16.51 4.82
N LEU A 23 -4.48 16.08 6.03
CA LEU A 23 -5.35 15.25 6.87
C LEU A 23 -5.92 16.05 8.04
N ALA A 24 -7.24 16.12 8.15
CA ALA A 24 -7.95 17.00 9.08
C ALA A 24 -7.60 16.80 10.57
N THR A 25 -7.06 15.64 10.89
CA THR A 25 -6.68 15.22 12.24
C THR A 25 -5.26 15.57 12.63
N GLU A 26 -4.43 15.94 11.66
CA GLU A 26 -3.05 16.31 11.91
C GLU A 26 -2.96 17.77 12.37
N GLU A 27 -1.99 18.03 13.23
CA GLU A 27 -1.79 19.38 13.75
C GLU A 27 -1.49 20.38 12.62
N ARG A 28 -0.73 19.92 11.61
CA ARG A 28 -0.29 20.73 10.47
C ARG A 28 -1.40 21.05 9.48
N TYR A 29 -2.54 20.36 9.51
CA TYR A 29 -3.68 20.68 8.64
C TYR A 29 -4.25 22.07 8.92
N ARG A 30 -4.16 22.58 10.15
CA ARG A 30 -4.56 23.97 10.44
C ARG A 30 -3.74 24.99 9.65
N GLU A 31 -2.46 24.70 9.42
CA GLU A 31 -1.60 25.55 8.59
C GLU A 31 -1.96 25.42 7.11
N ALA A 32 -2.22 24.19 6.65
CA ALA A 32 -2.70 23.91 5.30
C ALA A 32 -3.94 24.76 4.94
N ARG A 33 -4.92 24.83 5.84
CA ARG A 33 -6.13 25.67 5.66
C ARG A 33 -5.81 27.15 5.50
N ARG A 34 -4.83 27.67 6.24
CA ARG A 34 -4.39 29.08 6.12
C ARG A 34 -3.73 29.33 4.77
N LEU A 35 -2.87 28.42 4.34
CA LEU A 35 -2.19 28.50 3.04
C LEU A 35 -3.18 28.45 1.87
N ALA A 36 -4.10 27.48 1.89
CA ALA A 36 -5.16 27.36 0.89
C ALA A 36 -6.04 28.61 0.85
N THR A 37 -6.44 29.14 2.02
CA THR A 37 -7.20 30.38 2.10
C THR A 37 -6.42 31.56 1.51
N ALA A 38 -5.13 31.70 1.80
CA ALA A 38 -4.32 32.79 1.27
C ALA A 38 -4.16 32.74 -0.26
N GLU A 39 -3.97 31.54 -0.81
CA GLU A 39 -3.88 31.35 -2.26
C GLU A 39 -5.22 31.67 -2.96
N VAL A 40 -6.33 31.13 -2.43
CA VAL A 40 -7.67 31.41 -2.96
C VAL A 40 -8.01 32.90 -2.88
N LEU A 41 -7.69 33.57 -1.76
CA LEU A 41 -7.92 35.02 -1.63
C LEU A 41 -7.18 35.84 -2.68
N SER A 42 -5.92 35.49 -2.97
CA SER A 42 -5.13 36.19 -4.00
C SER A 42 -5.78 36.08 -5.38
N ILE A 43 -6.37 34.91 -5.69
CA ILE A 43 -7.09 34.67 -6.95
C ILE A 43 -8.43 35.42 -6.97
N VAL A 44 -9.18 35.38 -5.87
CA VAL A 44 -10.45 36.11 -5.70
C VAL A 44 -10.25 37.60 -5.90
N GLU A 45 -9.27 38.20 -5.21
CA GLU A 45 -8.96 39.63 -5.31
C GLU A 45 -8.66 40.01 -6.77
N ARG A 46 -7.83 39.23 -7.45
CA ARG A 46 -7.52 39.48 -8.85
C ARG A 46 -8.73 39.27 -9.78
N ALA A 47 -9.58 38.29 -9.51
CA ALA A 47 -10.80 38.07 -10.29
C ALA A 47 -11.74 39.29 -10.21
N LEU A 48 -11.90 39.85 -9.01
CA LEU A 48 -12.72 41.06 -8.80
C LEU A 48 -12.14 42.27 -9.56
N GLU A 49 -10.82 42.45 -9.55
CA GLU A 49 -10.14 43.50 -10.34
C GLU A 49 -10.37 43.36 -11.85
N GLN A 50 -10.58 42.12 -12.32
CA GLN A 50 -10.75 41.79 -13.74
C GLN A 50 -12.23 41.81 -14.17
N GLY A 51 -13.12 42.21 -13.27
CA GLY A 51 -14.54 42.44 -13.56
C GLY A 51 -15.46 41.25 -13.29
N TYR A 52 -15.01 40.25 -12.53
CA TYR A 52 -15.91 39.27 -11.93
C TYR A 52 -16.62 39.90 -10.73
N ASP A 53 -17.94 39.77 -10.64
CA ASP A 53 -18.76 40.34 -9.57
C ASP A 53 -18.99 39.32 -8.44
N ARG A 54 -18.93 38.02 -8.76
CA ARG A 54 -19.23 36.91 -7.84
C ARG A 54 -18.22 35.79 -8.03
N VAL A 55 -17.84 35.15 -6.93
CA VAL A 55 -16.99 33.95 -6.95
C VAL A 55 -17.70 32.80 -6.24
N LEU A 56 -17.90 31.70 -6.96
CA LEU A 56 -18.33 30.42 -6.40
C LEU A 56 -17.07 29.62 -6.09
N ILE A 57 -17.02 28.97 -4.94
CA ILE A 57 -15.92 28.09 -4.57
C ILE A 57 -16.50 26.71 -4.32
N SER A 58 -16.10 25.71 -5.10
CA SER A 58 -16.38 24.31 -4.84
C SER A 58 -15.14 23.71 -4.17
N ASP A 59 -15.31 23.25 -2.94
CA ASP A 59 -14.22 22.68 -2.14
C ASP A 59 -14.21 21.15 -2.28
N SER A 60 -13.26 20.62 -3.04
CA SER A 60 -13.21 19.20 -3.44
C SER A 60 -12.45 18.31 -2.46
N HIS A 61 -11.54 18.86 -1.66
CA HIS A 61 -10.65 18.06 -0.83
C HIS A 61 -11.39 17.34 0.33
N ARG A 62 -11.20 16.02 0.45
CA ARG A 62 -11.90 15.14 1.41
C ARG A 62 -10.99 14.40 2.42
N GLY A 63 -9.97 15.06 2.97
CA GLY A 63 -9.04 14.52 3.99
C GLY A 63 -9.61 14.33 5.41
N GLY A 64 -10.86 13.87 5.57
CA GLY A 64 -11.51 13.63 6.87
C GLY A 64 -12.24 14.84 7.46
N GLN A 65 -12.23 15.98 6.76
CA GLN A 65 -13.04 17.15 7.09
C GLN A 65 -14.41 17.08 6.41
N ARG A 66 -15.48 17.40 7.16
CA ARG A 66 -16.85 17.52 6.61
C ARG A 66 -17.22 18.94 6.16
N GLY A 67 -16.57 19.95 6.73
CA GLY A 67 -16.72 21.35 6.36
C GLY A 67 -15.75 21.80 5.26
N SER A 68 -15.65 23.11 5.05
CA SER A 68 -14.67 23.66 4.10
C SER A 68 -13.24 23.64 4.68
N ASN A 69 -12.30 23.39 3.78
CA ASN A 69 -10.86 23.54 3.98
C ASN A 69 -10.43 25.02 4.05
N LEU A 70 -11.28 25.95 3.62
CA LEU A 70 -11.04 27.40 3.74
C LEU A 70 -11.49 27.98 5.08
N LEU A 71 -10.95 29.14 5.43
CA LEU A 71 -11.39 29.94 6.57
C LEU A 71 -12.49 30.91 6.11
N ALA A 72 -13.75 30.56 6.38
CA ALA A 72 -14.92 31.31 5.91
C ALA A 72 -14.89 32.80 6.31
N ASP A 73 -14.43 33.13 7.52
CA ASP A 73 -14.35 34.51 8.01
C ASP A 73 -13.36 35.40 7.24
N ALA A 74 -12.43 34.79 6.50
CA ALA A 74 -11.47 35.52 5.68
C ALA A 74 -12.00 35.85 4.28
N LEU A 75 -13.07 35.19 3.82
CA LEU A 75 -13.57 35.31 2.46
C LEU A 75 -14.44 36.58 2.27
N PRO A 76 -14.29 37.32 1.16
CA PRO A 76 -15.13 38.49 0.85
C PRO A 76 -16.61 38.13 0.71
N ARG A 77 -17.51 39.09 0.95
CA ARG A 77 -18.98 38.91 0.83
C ARG A 77 -19.45 38.42 -0.56
N GLY A 78 -18.67 38.65 -1.62
CA GLY A 78 -18.96 38.18 -2.97
C GLY A 78 -18.62 36.70 -3.23
N CYS A 79 -18.08 36.01 -2.22
CA CYS A 79 -17.71 34.60 -2.29
C CYS A 79 -18.77 33.72 -1.64
N SER A 80 -19.09 32.59 -2.27
CA SER A 80 -19.89 31.52 -1.66
C SER A 80 -19.15 30.20 -1.77
N VAL A 81 -18.93 29.53 -0.65
CA VAL A 81 -18.27 28.22 -0.59
C VAL A 81 -19.31 27.11 -0.56
N HIS A 82 -19.10 26.10 -1.40
CA HIS A 82 -19.93 24.91 -1.55
C HIS A 82 -19.07 23.69 -1.25
N VAL A 83 -19.59 22.82 -0.39
CA VAL A 83 -18.96 21.57 0.02
C VAL A 83 -19.92 20.45 -0.39
N LEU A 84 -19.79 19.96 -1.61
CA LEU A 84 -20.75 19.06 -2.27
C LEU A 84 -20.20 17.63 -2.39
N ASP A 85 -21.08 16.63 -2.41
CA ASP A 85 -20.66 15.24 -2.60
C ASP A 85 -19.97 15.05 -3.96
N ASP A 86 -20.49 15.69 -5.02
CA ASP A 86 -19.78 15.87 -6.30
C ASP A 86 -19.19 17.28 -6.35
N ALA A 87 -17.87 17.39 -6.20
CA ALA A 87 -17.19 18.68 -6.27
C ALA A 87 -17.23 19.32 -7.67
N PHE A 88 -17.53 18.54 -8.71
CA PHE A 88 -17.66 18.99 -10.09
C PHE A 88 -19.13 19.08 -10.52
N ASP A 89 -20.03 19.32 -9.56
CA ASP A 89 -21.47 19.47 -9.80
C ASP A 89 -21.78 20.40 -10.98
N LEU A 90 -22.46 19.86 -11.98
CA LEU A 90 -22.71 20.56 -13.24
C LEU A 90 -23.62 21.77 -13.07
N GLU A 91 -24.55 21.76 -12.11
CA GLU A 91 -25.44 22.90 -11.87
C GLU A 91 -24.69 24.08 -11.26
N LEU A 92 -23.68 23.81 -10.42
CA LEU A 92 -22.76 24.83 -9.94
C LEU A 92 -21.88 25.36 -11.07
N LEU A 93 -21.30 24.49 -11.90
CA LEU A 93 -20.44 24.91 -13.01
C LEU A 93 -21.21 25.75 -14.05
N ARG A 94 -22.47 25.40 -14.35
CA ARG A 94 -23.34 26.16 -15.29
C ARG A 94 -23.71 27.56 -14.81
N GLN A 95 -23.58 27.85 -13.51
CA GLN A 95 -23.81 29.20 -12.98
C GLN A 95 -22.64 30.15 -13.23
N ALA A 96 -21.50 29.65 -13.72
CA ALA A 96 -20.29 30.43 -13.93
C ALA A 96 -20.07 30.79 -15.40
N ASP A 97 -19.52 31.98 -15.63
CA ASP A 97 -19.06 32.43 -16.94
C ASP A 97 -17.68 31.86 -17.30
N ALA A 98 -16.91 31.45 -16.29
CA ALA A 98 -15.66 30.72 -16.43
C ALA A 98 -15.33 29.94 -15.16
N ILE A 99 -14.45 28.95 -15.27
CA ILE A 99 -13.96 28.16 -14.13
C ILE A 99 -12.44 28.14 -14.03
N SER A 100 -11.90 27.83 -12.85
CA SER A 100 -10.47 27.53 -12.64
C SER A 100 -10.29 26.46 -11.58
N ALA A 101 -9.25 25.66 -11.70
CA ALA A 101 -8.94 24.57 -10.77
C ALA A 101 -7.66 24.89 -9.98
N ILE A 102 -7.77 24.93 -8.66
CA ILE A 102 -6.75 25.47 -7.77
C ILE A 102 -6.25 24.36 -6.86
N GLY A 103 -4.93 24.19 -6.78
CA GLY A 103 -4.33 23.19 -5.91
C GLY A 103 -4.58 21.74 -6.33
N MET A 104 -4.70 21.47 -7.63
CA MET A 104 -4.93 20.13 -8.16
C MET A 104 -3.65 19.28 -8.16
N HIS A 105 -3.79 17.96 -8.31
CA HIS A 105 -2.68 17.00 -8.31
C HIS A 105 -2.73 16.01 -9.47
N ALA A 106 -1.64 15.27 -9.64
CA ALA A 106 -1.51 14.23 -10.66
C ALA A 106 -2.44 13.03 -10.41
N ALA A 107 -2.80 12.32 -11.48
CA ALA A 107 -3.61 11.12 -11.43
C ALA A 107 -2.95 9.98 -10.64
N GLY A 108 -3.77 9.17 -9.97
CA GLY A 108 -3.37 7.87 -9.41
C GLY A 108 -3.19 6.82 -10.51
N GLY A 109 -2.41 5.77 -10.25
CA GLY A 109 -2.04 4.81 -11.29
C GLY A 109 -1.64 3.41 -10.80
N HIS A 110 -2.17 2.37 -11.47
CA HIS A 110 -1.40 1.17 -11.80
C HIS A 110 -1.90 0.37 -13.01
N LYS A 111 -0.97 0.01 -13.91
CA LYS A 111 -0.73 -1.34 -14.47
C LYS A 111 0.57 -1.43 -15.28
N ASP A 112 1.10 -0.31 -15.77
CA ASP A 112 2.32 -0.30 -16.61
C ASP A 112 3.22 0.95 -16.41
N PHE A 113 3.54 1.28 -15.16
CA PHE A 113 4.34 2.46 -14.74
C PHE A 113 3.58 3.81 -14.68
N TYR A 114 4.01 4.61 -13.69
CA TYR A 114 3.80 6.05 -13.45
C TYR A 114 2.79 6.51 -12.36
N ASN A 115 3.29 7.50 -11.62
CA ASN A 115 2.69 8.45 -10.66
C ASN A 115 2.48 8.07 -9.19
N GLN A 116 2.90 6.89 -8.72
CA GLN A 116 3.21 6.73 -7.28
C GLN A 116 4.55 7.38 -6.88
N GLU A 117 5.10 8.29 -7.69
CA GLU A 117 6.24 9.15 -7.31
C GLU A 117 5.81 10.64 -7.19
N ALA A 118 4.57 10.95 -7.58
CA ALA A 118 4.03 12.30 -7.51
C ALA A 118 3.34 12.53 -6.15
N PHE A 119 3.53 13.72 -5.58
CA PHE A 119 3.01 14.10 -4.28
C PHE A 119 1.50 13.95 -4.23
N ALA A 120 1.03 13.10 -3.31
CA ALA A 120 -0.40 12.82 -3.09
C ALA A 120 -1.20 12.45 -4.35
N ALA A 121 -0.58 11.84 -5.37
CA ALA A 121 -1.25 11.51 -6.62
C ALA A 121 -2.34 10.44 -6.45
N HIS A 122 -3.56 10.75 -6.88
CA HIS A 122 -4.72 9.85 -6.86
C HIS A 122 -5.80 10.33 -7.86
N THR A 123 -6.88 9.56 -8.01
CA THR A 123 -8.07 10.00 -8.77
C THR A 123 -9.31 9.51 -8.04
N GLN A 124 -10.04 10.41 -7.37
CA GLN A 124 -11.22 10.18 -6.53
C GLN A 124 -10.96 9.35 -5.26
N GLU A 125 -10.27 8.21 -5.39
CA GLU A 125 -9.84 7.36 -4.28
C GLU A 125 -8.35 7.01 -4.41
N LEU A 126 -7.69 6.73 -3.29
CA LEU A 126 -6.25 6.41 -3.24
C LEU A 126 -5.89 5.06 -3.87
N HIS A 127 -6.84 4.13 -3.92
CA HIS A 127 -6.63 2.73 -4.32
C HIS A 127 -7.21 2.40 -5.69
N VAL A 128 -7.48 3.42 -6.51
CA VAL A 128 -7.91 3.25 -7.90
C VAL A 128 -7.10 4.13 -8.85
N ALA A 129 -7.11 3.74 -10.11
CA ALA A 129 -6.70 4.58 -11.21
C ALA A 129 -7.80 4.61 -12.26
N LEU A 130 -7.96 5.74 -12.93
CA LEU A 130 -8.92 5.88 -14.01
C LEU A 130 -8.18 6.12 -15.31
N SER A 131 -8.65 5.52 -16.41
CA SER A 131 -8.04 5.73 -17.72
C SER A 131 -9.07 5.76 -18.84
N SER A 132 -8.69 6.38 -19.96
CA SER A 132 -9.41 6.32 -21.23
C SER A 132 -8.41 6.04 -22.34
N ARG A 133 -8.65 4.98 -23.12
CA ARG A 133 -7.73 4.50 -24.18
C ARG A 133 -6.26 4.37 -23.72
N GLY A 134 -6.06 3.86 -22.51
CA GLY A 134 -4.72 3.66 -21.93
C GLY A 134 -4.03 4.93 -21.43
N THR A 135 -4.68 6.09 -21.48
CA THR A 135 -4.21 7.33 -20.86
C THR A 135 -4.88 7.51 -19.51
N LEU A 136 -4.09 7.71 -18.44
CA LEU A 136 -4.64 7.99 -17.10
C LEU A 136 -5.41 9.31 -17.08
N LEU A 137 -6.47 9.35 -16.27
CA LEU A 137 -7.29 10.53 -16.03
C LEU A 137 -7.08 10.99 -14.58
N SER A 138 -6.62 12.23 -14.42
CA SER A 138 -6.60 12.98 -13.18
C SER A 138 -7.97 13.60 -12.90
N GLU A 139 -8.17 14.09 -11.69
CA GLU A 139 -9.37 14.86 -11.37
C GLU A 139 -9.48 16.15 -12.18
N SER A 140 -8.33 16.73 -12.57
CA SER A 140 -8.31 17.84 -13.52
C SER A 140 -8.88 17.43 -14.87
N ASP A 141 -8.54 16.26 -15.40
CA ASP A 141 -9.11 15.80 -16.68
C ASP A 141 -10.63 15.61 -16.59
N LEU A 142 -11.13 15.14 -15.44
CA LEU A 142 -12.57 15.04 -15.18
C LEU A 142 -13.24 16.41 -15.24
N LEU A 143 -12.72 17.39 -14.50
CA LEU A 143 -13.25 18.75 -14.52
C LEU A 143 -13.19 19.38 -15.92
N LEU A 144 -12.06 19.26 -16.61
CA LEU A 144 -11.86 19.83 -17.94
C LEU A 144 -12.83 19.22 -18.96
N GLY A 145 -13.07 17.91 -18.90
CA GLY A 145 -14.03 17.22 -19.77
C GLY A 145 -15.48 17.60 -19.48
N LEU A 146 -15.86 17.73 -18.20
CA LEU A 146 -17.19 18.23 -17.81
C LEU A 146 -17.40 19.67 -18.30
N ALA A 147 -16.42 20.55 -18.08
CA ALA A 147 -16.46 21.94 -18.54
C ALA A 147 -16.60 22.05 -20.06
N ALA A 148 -15.86 21.21 -20.80
CA ALA A 148 -15.95 21.11 -22.25
C ALA A 148 -17.34 20.64 -22.72
N GLU A 149 -17.95 19.66 -22.06
CA GLU A 149 -19.29 19.17 -22.39
C GLU A 149 -20.36 20.27 -22.21
N ILE A 150 -20.28 21.05 -21.13
CA ILE A 150 -21.25 22.11 -20.85
C ILE A 150 -20.93 23.44 -21.51
N GLY A 151 -19.77 23.54 -22.19
CA GLY A 151 -19.34 24.74 -22.91
C GLY A 151 -18.85 25.89 -22.01
N VAL A 152 -18.51 25.63 -20.75
CA VAL A 152 -18.01 26.65 -19.82
C VAL A 152 -16.48 26.77 -19.98
N PRO A 153 -15.92 27.97 -20.23
CA PRO A 153 -14.48 28.15 -20.37
C PRO A 153 -13.69 27.86 -19.09
N VAL A 154 -12.51 27.27 -19.24
CA VAL A 154 -11.53 27.09 -18.15
C VAL A 154 -10.43 28.12 -18.32
N LEU A 155 -10.19 28.95 -17.30
CA LEU A 155 -9.15 29.98 -17.35
C LEU A 155 -7.76 29.38 -17.12
N PHE A 156 -7.61 28.57 -16.07
CA PHE A 156 -6.35 27.91 -15.74
C PHE A 156 -6.52 26.78 -14.73
N VAL A 157 -5.46 25.99 -14.59
CA VAL A 157 -5.27 24.98 -13.55
C VAL A 157 -3.97 25.27 -12.80
N THR A 158 -3.92 24.98 -11.50
CA THR A 158 -2.69 25.06 -10.69
C THR A 158 -2.45 23.73 -9.98
N GLY A 159 -1.20 23.39 -9.73
CA GLY A 159 -0.82 22.13 -9.10
C GLY A 159 0.69 21.92 -9.09
N ASP A 160 1.12 20.67 -9.04
CA ASP A 160 2.53 20.29 -9.10
C ASP A 160 3.05 20.13 -10.55
N ASP A 161 4.35 19.92 -10.70
CA ASP A 161 4.99 19.71 -12.00
C ASP A 161 4.59 18.39 -12.69
N ALA A 162 4.23 17.35 -11.93
CA ALA A 162 3.74 16.10 -12.51
C ALA A 162 2.39 16.30 -13.20
N LEU A 163 1.42 16.97 -12.55
CA LEU A 163 0.15 17.33 -13.18
C LEU A 163 0.38 18.27 -14.37
N GLY A 164 1.27 19.26 -14.23
CA GLY A 164 1.57 20.19 -15.32
C GLY A 164 2.11 19.50 -16.56
N SER A 165 2.98 18.52 -16.39
CA SER A 165 3.54 17.72 -17.48
C SER A 165 2.47 16.88 -18.19
N HIS A 166 1.51 16.36 -17.42
CA HIS A 166 0.36 15.61 -17.94
C HIS A 166 -0.60 16.52 -18.73
N LEU A 167 -1.01 17.64 -18.16
CA LEU A 167 -1.93 18.58 -18.82
C LEU A 167 -1.31 19.25 -20.05
N ALA A 168 0.00 19.48 -20.07
CA ALA A 168 0.67 19.97 -21.27
C ALA A 168 0.54 19.00 -22.46
N GLN A 169 0.42 17.70 -22.19
CA GLN A 169 0.23 16.67 -23.23
C GLN A 169 -1.23 16.50 -23.61
N GLN A 170 -2.13 16.39 -22.62
CA GLN A 170 -3.55 16.09 -22.84
C GLN A 170 -4.39 17.33 -23.18
N HIS A 171 -4.07 18.46 -22.57
CA HIS A 171 -4.84 19.70 -22.60
C HIS A 171 -3.97 20.94 -22.88
N PRO A 172 -3.20 20.99 -23.99
CA PRO A 172 -2.22 22.06 -24.26
C PRO A 172 -2.82 23.48 -24.41
N ARG A 173 -4.15 23.60 -24.49
CA ARG A 173 -4.87 24.88 -24.56
C ARG A 173 -5.23 25.45 -23.19
N VAL A 174 -5.08 24.67 -22.12
CA VAL A 174 -5.39 25.09 -20.75
C VAL A 174 -4.12 25.67 -20.12
N PRO A 175 -4.11 26.95 -19.73
CA PRO A 175 -3.01 27.51 -18.96
C PRO A 175 -2.80 26.73 -17.66
N PHE A 176 -1.55 26.34 -17.39
CA PHE A 176 -1.18 25.65 -16.17
C PHE A 176 -0.13 26.44 -15.39
N PHE A 177 -0.30 26.56 -14.08
CA PHE A 177 0.67 27.18 -13.19
C PHE A 177 1.18 26.20 -12.15
N CYS A 178 2.42 25.77 -12.34
CA CYS A 178 3.14 24.94 -11.37
C CYS A 178 3.40 25.74 -10.09
N ARG A 179 2.93 25.21 -8.96
CA ARG A 179 3.12 25.75 -7.60
C ARG A 179 4.24 25.07 -6.84
N LYS A 180 4.57 23.84 -7.21
CA LYS A 180 5.57 23.02 -6.53
C LYS A 180 6.11 21.92 -7.40
N THR A 181 7.27 21.43 -7.02
CA THR A 181 7.91 20.24 -7.59
C THR A 181 7.62 19.06 -6.69
N SER A 182 7.07 17.98 -7.24
CA SER A 182 6.95 16.72 -6.52
C SER A 182 8.34 16.12 -6.26
N LEU A 183 8.56 15.63 -5.04
CA LEU A 183 9.80 14.92 -4.69
C LEU A 183 9.55 13.43 -4.45
N SER A 184 8.36 13.09 -3.95
CA SER A 184 7.88 11.74 -3.66
C SER A 184 6.37 11.80 -3.44
N THR A 185 5.72 10.67 -3.17
CA THR A 185 4.31 10.64 -2.74
C THR A 185 4.04 11.36 -1.43
N LEU A 186 5.05 11.48 -0.57
CA LEU A 186 4.90 12.04 0.78
C LEU A 186 5.34 13.50 0.89
N HIS A 187 6.20 13.95 -0.02
CA HIS A 187 6.82 15.27 0.04
C HIS A 187 6.87 15.98 -1.31
N ALA A 188 6.66 17.29 -1.27
CA ALA A 188 6.88 18.21 -2.39
C ALA A 188 7.77 19.37 -1.95
N ARG A 189 8.09 20.26 -2.90
CA ARG A 189 8.78 21.52 -2.61
C ARG A 189 8.16 22.64 -3.42
N SER A 190 7.59 23.60 -2.71
CA SER A 190 6.97 24.77 -3.30
C SER A 190 7.94 25.73 -3.98
N VAL A 191 7.48 26.34 -5.07
CA VAL A 191 8.24 27.38 -5.80
C VAL A 191 8.30 28.68 -4.99
N ALA A 192 9.14 29.63 -5.39
CA ALA A 192 9.16 30.95 -4.76
C ALA A 192 7.81 31.67 -4.93
N LYS A 193 7.33 32.34 -3.88
CA LYS A 193 5.99 32.98 -3.86
C LYS A 193 5.84 34.01 -4.98
N GLU A 194 6.91 34.74 -5.26
CA GLU A 194 6.96 35.81 -6.25
C GLU A 194 6.76 35.26 -7.68
N ALA A 195 7.22 34.04 -7.95
CA ALA A 195 7.09 33.41 -9.26
C ALA A 195 5.63 33.16 -9.61
N TRP A 196 4.82 32.75 -8.64
CA TRP A 196 3.43 32.39 -8.86
C TRP A 196 2.51 33.61 -8.86
N GLN A 197 2.82 34.65 -8.09
CA GLN A 197 2.12 35.94 -8.16
C GLN A 197 2.24 36.57 -9.55
N LYS A 198 3.44 36.54 -10.13
CA LYS A 198 3.67 37.02 -11.49
C LYS A 198 2.83 36.28 -12.54
N GLN A 199 2.70 34.96 -12.41
CA GLN A 199 1.84 34.16 -13.30
C GLN A 199 0.36 34.59 -13.24
N LEU A 200 -0.12 34.95 -12.04
CA LEU A 200 -1.49 35.43 -11.85
C LEU A 200 -1.72 36.84 -12.45
N GLU A 201 -0.70 37.69 -12.44
CA GLU A 201 -0.74 39.02 -13.05
C GLU A 201 -0.86 38.95 -14.59
N GLU A 202 -0.15 38.00 -15.21
CA GLU A 202 -0.06 37.80 -16.66
C GLU A 202 -1.22 36.97 -17.24
N LEU A 203 -2.14 36.49 -16.39
CA LEU A 203 -3.22 35.61 -16.78
C LEU A 203 -4.20 36.28 -17.76
N PRO A 204 -4.54 35.64 -18.90
CA PRO A 204 -5.72 36.04 -19.66
C PRO A 204 -6.97 35.62 -18.87
N TRP A 205 -7.62 36.59 -18.19
CA TRP A 205 -8.89 36.40 -17.44
C TRP A 205 -10.12 36.16 -18.34
N ARG A 206 -9.87 35.61 -19.54
CA ARG A 206 -10.86 35.19 -20.55
C ARG A 206 -10.23 34.09 -21.42
N THR A 207 -10.94 32.99 -21.60
CA THR A 207 -10.56 31.90 -22.51
C THR A 207 -11.76 31.45 -23.34
N ALA A 208 -11.50 30.71 -24.42
CA ALA A 208 -12.55 30.06 -25.18
C ALA A 208 -12.91 28.71 -24.55
N PRO A 209 -14.16 28.21 -24.72
CA PRO A 209 -14.51 26.86 -24.34
C PRO A 209 -13.58 25.81 -24.95
N LEU A 210 -13.33 24.75 -24.19
CA LEU A 210 -12.56 23.60 -24.65
C LEU A 210 -13.37 22.80 -25.69
N PRO A 211 -12.69 22.09 -26.62
CA PRO A 211 -13.38 21.19 -27.54
C PRO A 211 -14.07 20.07 -26.77
N ALA A 212 -15.20 19.58 -27.30
CA ALA A 212 -15.93 18.47 -26.72
C ALA A 212 -14.99 17.27 -26.47
N PRO A 213 -15.10 16.61 -25.31
CA PRO A 213 -14.24 15.49 -24.98
C PRO A 213 -14.55 14.30 -25.90
N PRO A 214 -13.56 13.45 -26.21
CA PRO A 214 -13.79 12.28 -27.03
C PRO A 214 -14.71 11.28 -26.33
N ASP A 215 -15.58 10.64 -27.11
CA ASP A 215 -16.54 9.66 -26.60
C ASP A 215 -15.92 8.26 -26.53
N HIS A 216 -15.24 7.98 -25.43
CA HIS A 216 -14.56 6.71 -25.17
C HIS A 216 -14.94 6.17 -23.79
N PRO A 217 -15.09 4.82 -23.65
CA PRO A 217 -15.33 4.22 -22.36
C PRO A 217 -14.14 4.48 -21.43
N TRP A 218 -14.43 4.62 -20.14
CA TRP A 218 -13.39 4.67 -19.13
C TRP A 218 -13.14 3.29 -18.55
N VAL A 219 -11.92 3.08 -18.09
CA VAL A 219 -11.51 1.88 -17.37
C VAL A 219 -11.02 2.31 -16.00
N LEU A 220 -11.71 1.85 -14.97
CA LEU A 220 -11.29 1.93 -13.58
C LEU A 220 -10.41 0.72 -13.29
N HIS A 221 -9.16 1.00 -12.96
CA HIS A 221 -8.17 0.02 -12.51
C HIS A 221 -8.20 -0.02 -10.98
N THR A 222 -8.45 -1.20 -10.45
CA THR A 222 -8.49 -1.45 -9.00
C THR A 222 -7.10 -1.80 -8.48
N SER A 223 -6.84 -1.46 -7.21
CA SER A 223 -5.63 -1.88 -6.49
C SER A 223 -5.49 -3.40 -6.43
N SER A 224 -6.58 -4.11 -6.17
CA SER A 224 -6.58 -5.54 -5.90
C SER A 224 -7.69 -6.28 -6.64
N ARG A 225 -7.48 -7.57 -6.85
CA ARG A 225 -8.48 -8.48 -7.41
C ARG A 225 -9.66 -8.60 -6.46
N TRP A 226 -9.41 -8.62 -5.15
CA TRP A 226 -10.45 -8.50 -4.13
C TRP A 226 -11.34 -7.28 -4.38
N TYR A 227 -10.75 -6.12 -4.64
CA TYR A 227 -11.55 -4.91 -4.85
C TYR A 227 -12.35 -4.98 -6.15
N ALA A 228 -11.78 -5.52 -7.23
CA ALA A 228 -12.52 -5.82 -8.44
C ALA A 228 -13.69 -6.81 -8.21
N ASP A 229 -13.48 -7.86 -7.40
CA ASP A 229 -14.52 -8.83 -7.03
C ASP A 229 -15.68 -8.12 -6.29
N VAL A 230 -15.37 -7.20 -5.37
CA VAL A 230 -16.36 -6.38 -4.65
C VAL A 230 -17.18 -5.52 -5.63
N LEU A 231 -16.53 -4.82 -6.55
CA LEU A 231 -17.21 -3.96 -7.52
C LEU A 231 -18.10 -4.79 -8.47
N GLU A 232 -17.61 -5.93 -8.94
CA GLU A 232 -18.37 -6.87 -9.78
C GLU A 232 -19.63 -7.38 -9.08
N GLN A 233 -19.53 -7.75 -7.79
CA GLN A 233 -20.69 -8.14 -6.96
C GLN A 233 -21.72 -7.01 -6.79
N LYS A 234 -21.30 -5.74 -6.91
CA LYS A 234 -22.18 -4.56 -6.91
C LYS A 234 -22.72 -4.22 -8.32
N GLY A 235 -22.49 -5.08 -9.30
CA GLY A 235 -23.02 -4.98 -10.66
C GLY A 235 -22.11 -4.25 -11.65
N ALA A 236 -20.84 -4.02 -11.30
CA ALA A 236 -19.89 -3.42 -12.22
C ALA A 236 -19.47 -4.40 -13.32
N LEU A 237 -19.19 -3.87 -14.51
CA LEU A 237 -18.78 -4.69 -15.66
C LEU A 237 -17.26 -4.91 -15.65
N ARG A 238 -16.83 -6.09 -15.22
CA ARG A 238 -15.42 -6.47 -15.22
C ARG A 238 -14.94 -6.91 -16.61
N ARG A 239 -13.80 -6.39 -17.05
CA ARG A 239 -13.17 -6.70 -18.36
C ARG A 239 -11.84 -7.42 -18.24
N GLY A 240 -11.20 -7.34 -17.08
CA GLY A 240 -9.96 -8.03 -16.76
C GLY A 240 -9.82 -8.26 -15.27
N PRO A 241 -8.71 -8.85 -14.81
CA PRO A 241 -8.50 -9.16 -13.40
C PRO A 241 -8.67 -7.95 -12.47
N LEU A 242 -8.21 -6.77 -12.90
CA LEU A 242 -8.26 -5.52 -12.14
C LEU A 242 -9.06 -4.41 -12.81
N GLU A 243 -9.71 -4.69 -13.94
CA GLU A 243 -10.25 -3.67 -14.84
C GLU A 243 -11.78 -3.69 -14.84
N ILE A 244 -12.38 -2.57 -14.44
CA ILE A 244 -13.82 -2.32 -14.45
C ILE A 244 -14.14 -1.28 -15.52
N GLN A 245 -15.05 -1.62 -16.43
CA GLN A 245 -15.52 -0.70 -17.46
C GLN A 245 -16.56 0.26 -16.90
N ILE A 246 -16.40 1.54 -17.26
CA ILE A 246 -17.36 2.60 -16.96
C ILE A 246 -17.89 3.13 -18.31
N ASP A 247 -19.19 2.94 -18.51
CA ASP A 247 -19.92 3.35 -19.71
C ASP A 247 -20.81 4.57 -19.43
N GLY A 248 -21.14 5.30 -20.48
CA GLY A 248 -22.06 6.45 -20.46
C GLY A 248 -22.13 7.07 -21.85
N GLY A 249 -23.29 7.63 -22.23
CA GLY A 249 -23.53 8.29 -23.50
C GLY A 249 -23.00 9.73 -23.59
N SER A 250 -22.54 10.28 -22.47
CA SER A 250 -21.82 11.56 -22.38
C SER A 250 -20.65 11.47 -21.39
N PHE A 251 -19.82 12.52 -21.31
CA PHE A 251 -18.75 12.60 -20.31
C PHE A 251 -19.35 12.71 -18.90
N SER A 252 -20.41 13.52 -18.75
CA SER A 252 -21.16 13.64 -17.50
C SER A 252 -21.79 12.34 -17.04
N GLU A 253 -22.38 11.55 -17.95
CA GLU A 253 -22.94 10.24 -17.60
C GLU A 253 -21.85 9.27 -17.12
N ARG A 254 -20.65 9.28 -17.72
CA ARG A 254 -19.51 8.49 -17.24
C ARG A 254 -19.00 8.95 -15.88
N HIS A 255 -18.92 10.27 -15.65
CA HIS A 255 -18.56 10.83 -14.33
C HIS A 255 -19.54 10.40 -13.25
N GLN A 256 -20.85 10.49 -13.51
CA GLN A 256 -21.87 10.04 -12.56
C GLN A 256 -21.85 8.52 -12.35
N ALA A 257 -21.57 7.74 -13.40
CA ALA A 257 -21.40 6.30 -13.28
C ALA A 257 -20.18 5.92 -12.42
N LEU A 258 -19.06 6.66 -12.56
CA LEU A 258 -17.88 6.53 -11.70
C LEU A 258 -18.24 6.82 -10.24
N LEU A 259 -18.83 7.98 -9.95
CA LEU A 259 -19.20 8.36 -8.58
C LEU A 259 -20.15 7.36 -7.95
N ALA A 260 -21.18 6.92 -8.67
CA ALA A 260 -22.13 5.91 -8.18
C ALA A 260 -21.47 4.55 -7.92
N LEU A 261 -20.42 4.21 -8.67
CA LEU A 261 -19.65 2.99 -8.45
C LEU A 261 -18.78 3.10 -7.18
N LEU A 262 -18.05 4.20 -7.03
CA LEU A 262 -17.19 4.48 -5.88
C LEU A 262 -18.01 4.63 -4.58
N GLU A 263 -19.21 5.22 -4.65
CA GLU A 263 -20.11 5.32 -3.49
C GLU A 263 -20.52 3.92 -3.00
N LYS A 264 -20.90 3.01 -3.92
CA LYS A 264 -21.30 1.63 -3.60
C LYS A 264 -20.17 0.82 -2.99
N SER A 265 -18.93 1.04 -3.39
CA SER A 265 -17.78 0.40 -2.78
C SER A 265 -17.36 1.05 -1.47
N SER A 266 -17.53 2.37 -1.32
CA SER A 266 -17.17 3.08 -0.09
C SER A 266 -17.83 2.49 1.16
N ALA A 267 -19.03 1.91 1.04
CA ALA A 267 -19.71 1.21 2.13
C ALA A 267 -19.03 -0.12 2.48
N CYS A 268 -18.59 -0.89 1.50
CA CYS A 268 -17.83 -2.12 1.71
C CYS A 268 -16.44 -1.84 2.27
N TRP A 269 -15.79 -0.78 1.77
CA TRP A 269 -14.56 -0.23 2.34
C TRP A 269 -14.76 0.24 3.76
N LYS A 270 -15.82 1.00 4.04
CA LYS A 270 -16.16 1.41 5.41
C LYS A 270 -16.44 0.19 6.27
N GLU A 271 -17.15 -0.85 5.86
CA GLU A 271 -17.34 -2.04 6.71
C GLU A 271 -16.03 -2.79 6.99
N THR A 272 -15.16 -2.87 5.98
CA THR A 272 -13.82 -3.48 6.07
C THR A 272 -12.86 -2.64 6.91
N MET A 273 -12.95 -1.31 6.80
CA MET A 273 -12.11 -0.32 7.48
C MET A 273 -12.70 0.23 8.77
N LEU A 274 -14.00 0.14 9.07
CA LEU A 274 -14.65 0.56 10.33
C LEU A 274 -14.24 -0.35 11.49
N GLN A 275 -13.59 -1.46 11.19
CA GLN A 275 -12.77 -2.17 12.17
C GLN A 275 -11.48 -1.41 12.53
N ARG A 276 -11.23 -0.21 11.97
CA ARG A 276 -10.04 0.63 12.17
C ARG A 276 -10.33 2.13 12.06
N PRO A 277 -9.55 2.98 12.73
CA PRO A 277 -9.42 4.37 12.32
C PRO A 277 -8.51 4.42 11.10
N LEU A 278 -9.05 4.82 9.93
CA LEU A 278 -8.29 5.22 8.72
C LEU A 278 -7.10 6.15 9.05
N LEU A 279 -7.27 6.88 10.15
CA LEU A 279 -6.34 7.79 10.80
C LEU A 279 -5.05 7.16 11.32
N GLN A 280 -5.12 5.96 11.89
CA GLN A 280 -3.94 5.31 12.48
C GLN A 280 -2.99 4.79 11.40
N THR A 281 -3.53 4.32 10.27
CA THR A 281 -2.71 3.89 9.12
C THR A 281 -1.92 5.05 8.51
N LEU A 282 -2.54 6.23 8.40
CA LEU A 282 -1.86 7.43 7.93
C LEU A 282 -0.93 8.01 9.00
N GLN A 283 -1.30 8.00 10.27
CA GLN A 283 -0.47 8.47 11.40
C GLN A 283 0.81 7.64 11.58
N GLY A 284 0.75 6.32 11.38
CA GLY A 284 1.92 5.46 11.44
C GLY A 284 2.97 5.78 10.38
N ILE A 285 2.54 6.21 9.19
CA ILE A 285 3.42 6.67 8.10
C ILE A 285 4.06 8.03 8.45
N MET A 286 3.35 8.90 9.17
CA MET A 286 3.77 10.27 9.47
C MET A 286 4.68 10.43 10.70
N GLN A 287 4.70 9.46 11.62
CA GLN A 287 5.32 9.63 12.94
C GLN A 287 6.85 9.40 13.01
N ARG A 288 7.57 9.24 11.89
CA ARG A 288 9.05 9.14 11.92
C ARG A 288 9.74 10.03 10.88
N SER A 289 10.48 11.01 11.39
CA SER A 289 11.48 11.75 10.62
C SER A 289 12.56 10.78 10.12
N PHE A 290 12.80 10.74 8.81
CA PHE A 290 13.91 10.01 8.23
C PHE A 290 14.87 10.95 7.48
N PRO A 291 16.19 10.71 7.56
CA PRO A 291 17.18 11.52 6.88
C PRO A 291 17.08 11.33 5.36
N ALA A 292 17.25 12.43 4.63
CA ALA A 292 17.29 12.45 3.17
C ALA A 292 18.34 11.47 2.64
N LEU A 293 17.90 10.40 1.99
CA LEU A 293 18.78 9.48 1.27
C LEU A 293 18.51 9.58 -0.23
N GLY A 294 19.34 10.42 -0.84
CA GLY A 294 20.07 10.16 -2.08
C GLY A 294 19.31 9.58 -3.28
N THR A 295 19.05 10.46 -4.24
CA THR A 295 18.92 10.14 -5.68
C THR A 295 19.94 9.10 -6.12
N LYS A 296 19.49 7.95 -6.65
CA LYS A 296 20.31 7.10 -7.53
C LYS A 296 19.53 6.63 -8.74
N THR A 297 19.75 7.38 -9.82
CA THR A 297 20.09 6.92 -11.17
C THR A 297 19.54 5.54 -11.60
N THR A 298 18.56 5.61 -12.49
CA THR A 298 18.12 4.55 -13.39
C THR A 298 19.26 4.13 -14.33
N SER A 299 20.07 3.15 -13.93
CA SER A 299 20.75 2.30 -14.91
C SER A 299 19.78 1.19 -15.31
N ALA A 300 19.66 0.88 -16.60
CA ALA A 300 18.81 -0.20 -17.10
C ALA A 300 19.24 -1.53 -16.46
N VAL A 301 18.53 -1.95 -15.41
CA VAL A 301 18.82 -3.20 -14.72
C VAL A 301 18.34 -4.36 -15.61
N PRO A 302 19.13 -5.44 -15.78
CA PRO A 302 18.67 -6.65 -16.45
C PRO A 302 17.33 -7.13 -15.88
N ARG A 303 16.48 -7.70 -16.76
CA ARG A 303 15.21 -8.28 -16.36
C ARG A 303 15.44 -9.32 -15.24
N PRO A 304 14.57 -9.35 -14.22
CA PRO A 304 14.68 -10.31 -13.14
C PRO A 304 14.59 -11.75 -13.67
N ASP A 305 15.49 -12.62 -13.22
CA ASP A 305 15.45 -14.05 -13.50
C ASP A 305 15.01 -14.75 -12.21
N LEU A 306 13.70 -14.80 -12.01
CA LEU A 306 13.10 -15.31 -10.77
C LEU A 306 13.57 -16.74 -10.45
N GLN A 307 13.82 -17.57 -11.46
CA GLN A 307 14.34 -18.92 -11.25
C GLN A 307 15.77 -18.89 -10.71
N ARG A 308 16.63 -18.03 -11.26
CA ARG A 308 18.00 -17.85 -10.78
C ARG A 308 18.03 -17.23 -9.39
N ASP A 309 17.21 -16.22 -9.11
CA ASP A 309 17.20 -15.54 -7.81
C ASP A 309 16.63 -16.45 -6.71
N ALA A 310 15.59 -17.23 -7.02
CA ALA A 310 15.11 -18.31 -6.13
C ALA A 310 16.19 -19.37 -5.90
N GLN A 311 16.92 -19.78 -6.95
CA GLN A 311 18.03 -20.74 -6.79
C GLN A 311 19.16 -20.21 -5.89
N ARG A 312 19.53 -18.93 -6.04
CA ARG A 312 20.54 -18.29 -5.19
C ARG A 312 20.09 -18.24 -3.73
N ALA A 313 18.83 -17.85 -3.49
CA ALA A 313 18.26 -17.85 -2.14
C ALA A 313 18.21 -19.26 -1.54
N TRP A 314 17.88 -20.27 -2.34
CA TRP A 314 17.91 -21.68 -1.95
C TRP A 314 19.30 -22.11 -1.51
N GLU A 315 20.33 -21.84 -2.32
CA GLU A 315 21.71 -22.19 -1.98
C GLU A 315 22.19 -21.49 -0.72
N ALA A 316 21.93 -20.18 -0.58
CA ALA A 316 22.27 -19.40 0.60
C ALA A 316 21.56 -19.93 1.85
N PHE A 317 20.24 -20.12 1.81
CA PHE A 317 19.46 -20.63 2.93
C PHE A 317 20.03 -21.93 3.50
N PHE A 318 20.38 -22.89 2.63
CA PHE A 318 20.96 -24.16 3.05
C PHE A 318 22.44 -24.08 3.46
N ARG A 319 23.17 -23.04 3.04
CA ARG A 319 24.55 -22.75 3.45
C ARG A 319 24.60 -22.23 4.89
N HIS A 320 23.63 -21.38 5.25
CA HIS A 320 23.59 -20.70 6.55
C HIS A 320 22.77 -21.43 7.63
N THR A 321 21.85 -22.31 7.24
CA THR A 321 21.12 -23.15 8.20
C THR A 321 21.84 -24.47 8.47
N HIS A 322 22.68 -24.50 9.50
CA HIS A 322 23.44 -25.70 9.88
C HIS A 322 22.55 -26.80 10.50
N VAL A 323 22.81 -28.06 10.13
CA VAL A 323 22.23 -29.25 10.79
C VAL A 323 23.31 -29.87 11.68
N ALA A 324 23.02 -29.99 12.97
CA ALA A 324 23.94 -30.61 13.92
C ALA A 324 24.05 -32.13 13.65
N PRO A 325 25.24 -32.76 13.83
CA PRO A 325 25.39 -34.20 13.65
C PRO A 325 24.39 -35.02 14.47
N ALA A 326 23.95 -36.16 13.94
CA ALA A 326 23.03 -37.04 14.64
C ALA A 326 23.57 -37.42 16.04
N GLY A 327 22.72 -37.31 17.06
CA GLY A 327 23.07 -37.63 18.45
C GLY A 327 23.80 -36.53 19.24
N SER A 328 24.04 -35.36 18.65
CA SER A 328 24.54 -34.18 19.38
C SER A 328 23.41 -33.36 20.00
N HIS A 329 23.70 -32.72 21.15
CA HIS A 329 22.85 -31.67 21.70
C HIS A 329 22.84 -30.45 20.77
N LEU A 330 21.66 -29.88 20.55
CA LEU A 330 21.50 -28.68 19.74
C LEU A 330 21.85 -27.44 20.58
N SER A 331 22.59 -26.51 19.99
CA SER A 331 22.64 -25.13 20.50
C SER A 331 21.30 -24.42 20.22
N ALA A 332 21.06 -23.28 20.87
CA ALA A 332 19.89 -22.43 20.63
C ALA A 332 19.68 -22.14 19.13
N GLN A 333 20.71 -21.60 18.48
CA GLN A 333 20.72 -21.34 17.04
C GLN A 333 20.45 -22.60 16.19
N GLN A 334 20.90 -23.77 16.62
CA GLN A 334 20.65 -25.01 15.88
C GLN A 334 19.20 -25.50 16.06
N GLU A 335 18.56 -25.26 17.20
CA GLU A 335 17.12 -25.50 17.39
C GLU A 335 16.32 -24.64 16.40
N GLU A 336 16.60 -23.32 16.38
CA GLU A 336 15.96 -22.36 15.47
C GLU A 336 16.16 -22.73 14.01
N HIS A 337 17.41 -22.98 13.58
CA HIS A 337 17.71 -23.38 12.21
C HIS A 337 17.03 -24.70 11.81
N THR A 338 16.89 -25.65 12.75
CA THR A 338 16.25 -26.94 12.46
C THR A 338 14.76 -26.77 12.23
N ALA A 339 14.07 -26.00 13.07
CA ALA A 339 12.66 -25.65 12.90
C ALA A 339 12.43 -24.84 11.62
N LEU A 340 13.19 -23.77 11.43
CA LEU A 340 13.08 -22.87 10.28
C LEU A 340 13.25 -23.62 8.94
N ARG A 341 14.20 -24.54 8.85
CA ARG A 341 14.39 -25.37 7.65
C ARG A 341 13.15 -26.20 7.33
N ALA A 342 12.57 -26.86 8.33
CA ALA A 342 11.38 -27.67 8.12
C ALA A 342 10.18 -26.78 7.73
N LEU A 343 10.04 -25.62 8.35
CA LEU A 343 8.98 -24.65 8.05
C LEU A 343 9.10 -24.10 6.63
N VAL A 344 10.28 -23.63 6.21
CA VAL A 344 10.50 -23.13 4.84
C VAL A 344 10.27 -24.23 3.80
N LEU A 345 10.73 -25.46 4.06
CA LEU A 345 10.49 -26.60 3.17
C LEU A 345 9.02 -27.01 3.10
N HIS A 346 8.30 -26.92 4.22
CA HIS A 346 6.86 -27.13 4.28
C HIS A 346 6.14 -26.07 3.43
N SER A 347 6.45 -24.79 3.67
CA SER A 347 5.90 -23.66 2.92
C SER A 347 6.17 -23.78 1.42
N LEU A 348 7.39 -24.14 1.01
CA LEU A 348 7.72 -24.38 -0.40
C LEU A 348 6.93 -25.55 -0.99
N SER A 349 6.75 -26.63 -0.23
CA SER A 349 6.01 -27.82 -0.71
C SER A 349 4.53 -27.54 -0.94
N GLY A 350 3.96 -26.57 -0.24
CA GLY A 350 2.58 -26.10 -0.43
C GLY A 350 2.48 -24.97 -1.45
N HIS A 351 3.19 -23.87 -1.21
CA HIS A 351 3.09 -22.62 -1.97
C HIS A 351 3.75 -22.71 -3.35
N ALA A 352 4.90 -23.37 -3.46
CA ALA A 352 5.68 -23.49 -4.70
C ALA A 352 5.83 -24.97 -5.11
N ALA A 353 4.72 -25.72 -5.06
CA ALA A 353 4.73 -27.18 -5.14
C ALA A 353 5.37 -27.77 -6.42
N THR A 354 5.37 -27.03 -7.54
CA THR A 354 5.98 -27.50 -8.79
C THR A 354 7.34 -26.86 -9.08
N TRP A 355 7.72 -25.81 -8.34
CA TRP A 355 9.06 -25.26 -8.39
C TRP A 355 10.09 -26.29 -7.92
N GLN A 356 11.24 -26.34 -8.59
CA GLN A 356 12.34 -27.22 -8.23
C GLN A 356 13.67 -26.45 -8.26
N PRO A 357 14.56 -26.71 -7.27
CA PRO A 357 15.91 -26.19 -7.31
C PRO A 357 16.68 -26.81 -8.49
N LEU A 358 17.62 -26.05 -9.04
CA LEU A 358 18.54 -26.53 -10.07
C LEU A 358 19.56 -27.48 -9.45
N GLY A 359 19.30 -28.78 -9.60
CA GLY A 359 20.19 -29.84 -9.15
C GLY A 359 20.08 -30.15 -7.65
N GLY A 360 20.52 -31.36 -7.30
CA GLY A 360 20.41 -31.90 -5.93
C GLY A 360 19.00 -32.44 -5.59
N PRO A 361 18.73 -32.69 -4.30
CA PRO A 361 17.43 -33.21 -3.86
C PRO A 361 16.32 -32.18 -4.00
N THR A 362 15.14 -32.66 -4.38
CA THR A 362 13.88 -31.90 -4.47
C THR A 362 13.47 -31.31 -3.11
N VAL A 363 12.57 -30.32 -3.13
CA VAL A 363 11.97 -29.74 -1.91
C VAL A 363 11.38 -30.85 -1.03
N ARG A 364 10.62 -31.77 -1.63
CA ARG A 364 9.98 -32.87 -0.91
C ARG A 364 10.97 -33.80 -0.23
N GLU A 365 12.02 -34.21 -0.95
CA GLU A 365 13.05 -35.09 -0.38
C GLU A 365 13.81 -34.43 0.79
N ARG A 366 13.98 -33.10 0.75
CA ARG A 366 14.59 -32.37 1.88
C ARG A 366 13.64 -32.26 3.06
N LEU A 367 12.34 -32.04 2.80
CA LEU A 367 11.33 -31.99 3.86
C LEU A 367 11.23 -33.34 4.58
N ASP A 368 11.17 -34.45 3.84
CA ASP A 368 11.09 -35.79 4.41
C ASP A 368 12.33 -36.13 5.28
N ARG A 369 13.49 -35.50 5.01
CA ARG A 369 14.70 -35.60 5.86
C ARG A 369 14.69 -34.63 7.04
N ALA A 370 14.04 -33.48 6.91
CA ALA A 370 14.00 -32.47 7.97
C ALA A 370 12.99 -32.82 9.07
N LEU A 371 11.85 -33.45 8.73
CA LEU A 371 10.81 -33.78 9.71
C LEU A 371 11.29 -34.65 10.89
N PRO A 372 12.08 -35.73 10.70
CA PRO A 372 12.60 -36.51 11.83
C PRO A 372 13.55 -35.73 12.74
N GLU A 373 14.26 -34.72 12.22
CA GLU A 373 15.18 -33.91 13.02
C GLU A 373 14.43 -33.01 14.01
N LEU A 374 13.17 -32.65 13.73
CA LEU A 374 12.34 -31.87 14.65
C LEU A 374 12.11 -32.58 16.00
N MET A 375 12.14 -33.92 16.02
CA MET A 375 12.02 -34.71 17.27
C MET A 375 13.19 -34.49 18.24
N ARG A 376 14.27 -33.85 17.79
CA ARG A 376 15.42 -33.49 18.64
C ARG A 376 15.19 -32.20 19.43
N LEU A 377 14.19 -31.40 19.08
CA LEU A 377 13.89 -30.15 19.77
C LEU A 377 13.17 -30.46 21.10
N PRO A 378 13.49 -29.71 22.18
CA PRO A 378 12.78 -29.85 23.44
C PRO A 378 11.27 -29.56 23.29
N GLN A 379 10.44 -30.37 23.94
CA GLN A 379 8.97 -30.21 23.97
C GLN A 379 8.51 -29.53 25.27
N GLU A 380 9.30 -28.55 25.75
CA GLU A 380 9.09 -27.82 27.00
C GLU A 380 9.07 -26.30 26.76
N TYR A 381 8.28 -25.59 27.57
CA TYR A 381 8.07 -24.13 27.48
C TYR A 381 8.40 -23.46 28.81
N PRO A 382 9.69 -23.32 29.18
CA PRO A 382 10.07 -22.67 30.42
C PRO A 382 9.74 -21.17 30.38
N LEU A 383 9.28 -20.61 31.51
CA LEU A 383 8.86 -19.21 31.63
C LEU A 383 9.92 -18.18 31.18
N HIS A 384 11.21 -18.50 31.37
CA HIS A 384 12.33 -17.60 31.12
C HIS A 384 13.14 -17.95 29.87
N GLU A 385 12.64 -18.84 29.01
CA GLU A 385 13.30 -19.18 27.76
C GLU A 385 13.25 -18.00 26.77
N ASP A 386 14.15 -18.05 25.79
CA ASP A 386 14.20 -17.12 24.66
C ASP A 386 12.97 -17.25 23.74
N LEU A 387 12.50 -16.13 23.17
CA LEU A 387 11.27 -16.09 22.36
C LEU A 387 11.42 -16.87 21.06
N ASP A 388 12.54 -16.71 20.37
CA ASP A 388 12.77 -17.29 19.04
C ASP A 388 12.93 -18.81 19.15
N ARG A 389 13.57 -19.27 20.23
CA ARG A 389 13.64 -20.71 20.56
C ARG A 389 12.27 -21.32 20.81
N LEU A 390 11.38 -20.62 21.50
CA LEU A 390 10.04 -21.14 21.78
C LEU A 390 9.14 -21.12 20.57
N LEU A 391 9.27 -20.11 19.71
CA LEU A 391 8.60 -20.10 18.42
C LEU A 391 9.09 -21.27 17.55
N ALA A 392 10.40 -21.49 17.47
CA ALA A 392 10.97 -22.64 16.78
C ALA A 392 10.44 -23.99 17.31
N ARG A 393 10.29 -24.14 18.63
CA ARG A 393 9.67 -25.34 19.23
C ARG A 393 8.18 -25.46 18.90
N ALA A 394 7.45 -24.35 18.84
CA ALA A 394 6.03 -24.33 18.47
C ALA A 394 5.83 -24.72 17.00
N ASP A 395 6.65 -24.17 16.10
CA ASP A 395 6.66 -24.54 14.68
C ASP A 395 6.99 -26.02 14.51
N ALA A 396 8.01 -26.51 15.22
CA ALA A 396 8.39 -27.92 15.19
C ALA A 396 7.26 -28.84 15.66
N LEU A 397 6.61 -28.51 16.78
CA LEU A 397 5.47 -29.26 17.31
C LEU A 397 4.31 -29.27 16.30
N TYR A 398 3.98 -28.11 15.74
CA TYR A 398 2.93 -27.96 14.73
C TYR A 398 3.20 -28.82 13.51
N LEU A 399 4.40 -28.74 12.93
CA LEU A 399 4.76 -29.55 11.75
C LEU A 399 4.75 -31.05 12.07
N LEU A 400 5.32 -31.47 13.19
CA LEU A 400 5.31 -32.88 13.60
C LEU A 400 3.87 -33.41 13.68
N MET A 401 2.96 -32.67 14.30
CA MET A 401 1.55 -33.06 14.41
C MET A 401 0.81 -33.01 13.07
N LEU A 402 1.07 -31.99 12.26
CA LEU A 402 0.49 -31.83 10.93
C LEU A 402 0.86 -33.00 10.01
N TYR A 403 2.09 -33.52 10.12
CA TYR A 403 2.57 -34.70 9.41
C TYR A 403 2.30 -36.03 10.13
N GLY A 404 1.46 -36.03 11.18
CA GLY A 404 1.00 -37.24 11.87
C GLY A 404 2.05 -37.96 12.71
N GLN A 405 3.13 -37.27 13.11
CA GLN A 405 4.13 -37.82 14.01
C GLN A 405 3.60 -37.91 15.45
N THR A 406 4.04 -38.92 16.19
CA THR A 406 3.69 -39.07 17.60
C THR A 406 4.63 -38.22 18.46
N VAL A 407 4.10 -37.18 19.09
CA VAL A 407 4.83 -36.25 19.96
C VAL A 407 4.25 -36.26 21.37
N THR A 408 5.06 -35.88 22.36
CA THR A 408 4.56 -35.64 23.72
C THR A 408 4.29 -34.14 23.85
N PRO A 409 3.02 -33.70 23.91
CA PRO A 409 2.74 -32.27 23.97
C PRO A 409 3.34 -31.65 25.24
N PRO A 410 3.73 -30.36 25.21
CA PRO A 410 4.20 -29.66 26.41
C PRO A 410 3.10 -29.65 27.48
N LYS A 411 3.51 -29.53 28.75
CA LYS A 411 2.54 -29.45 29.84
C LYS A 411 1.67 -28.21 29.66
N ARG A 412 0.35 -28.40 29.78
CA ARG A 412 -0.62 -27.33 29.62
C ARG A 412 -0.34 -26.16 30.54
N GLU A 413 0.02 -26.44 31.80
CA GLU A 413 0.26 -25.41 32.81
C GLU A 413 1.45 -24.53 32.42
N GLU A 414 2.55 -25.13 31.95
CA GLU A 414 3.76 -24.43 31.51
C GLU A 414 3.45 -23.55 30.29
N LEU A 415 2.75 -24.09 29.29
CA LEU A 415 2.37 -23.36 28.09
C LEU A 415 1.41 -22.19 28.39
N VAL A 416 0.40 -22.40 29.23
CA VAL A 416 -0.56 -21.36 29.65
C VAL A 416 0.13 -20.24 30.43
N GLU A 417 1.03 -20.60 31.36
CA GLU A 417 1.78 -19.64 32.16
C GLU A 417 2.71 -18.81 31.28
N TRP A 418 3.41 -19.47 30.34
CA TRP A 418 4.29 -18.80 29.40
C TRP A 418 3.55 -17.83 28.48
N VAL A 419 2.45 -18.30 27.86
CA VAL A 419 1.65 -17.49 26.93
C VAL A 419 1.09 -16.25 27.63
N ARG A 420 0.64 -16.38 28.89
CA ARG A 420 0.18 -15.23 29.70
C ARG A 420 1.33 -14.26 29.99
N HIS A 421 2.48 -14.76 30.44
CA HIS A 421 3.63 -13.92 30.75
C HIS A 421 4.14 -13.16 29.53
N CYS A 422 4.20 -13.80 28.36
CA CYS A 422 4.68 -13.15 27.14
C CYS A 422 3.71 -12.12 26.58
N ALA A 423 2.40 -12.32 26.74
CA ALA A 423 1.40 -11.33 26.35
C ALA A 423 1.50 -10.04 27.18
N GLU A 424 1.90 -10.14 28.46
CA GLU A 424 2.02 -9.01 29.38
C GLU A 424 3.39 -8.29 29.28
N GLU A 425 4.48 -9.06 29.17
CA GLU A 425 5.84 -8.55 29.46
C GLU A 425 6.80 -8.54 28.25
N ARG A 426 6.43 -9.16 27.12
CA ARG A 426 7.37 -9.36 25.99
C ARG A 426 6.82 -9.00 24.61
N SER A 427 5.94 -9.83 24.06
CA SER A 427 5.42 -9.68 22.70
C SER A 427 4.03 -10.31 22.59
N PRO A 428 2.97 -9.50 22.46
CA PRO A 428 1.61 -10.02 22.36
C PRO A 428 1.36 -10.77 21.05
N LEU A 429 2.10 -10.45 19.97
CA LEU A 429 2.05 -11.20 18.71
C LEU A 429 2.56 -12.63 18.89
N TYR A 430 3.73 -12.80 19.53
CA TYR A 430 4.35 -14.12 19.68
C TYR A 430 3.55 -15.00 20.65
N ALA A 431 3.01 -14.39 21.72
CA ALA A 431 2.11 -15.08 22.63
C ALA A 431 0.87 -15.61 21.89
N TRP A 432 0.25 -14.78 21.04
CA TRP A 432 -0.89 -15.19 20.21
C TRP A 432 -0.51 -16.28 19.20
N LEU A 433 0.61 -16.12 18.49
CA LEU A 433 1.07 -17.08 17.47
C LEU A 433 1.28 -18.48 18.06
N ILE A 434 2.01 -18.56 19.17
CA ILE A 434 2.27 -19.82 19.87
C ILE A 434 0.96 -20.42 20.42
N ALA A 435 0.05 -19.59 20.93
CA ALA A 435 -1.27 -20.05 21.37
C ALA A 435 -2.09 -20.63 20.21
N GLU A 436 -2.11 -19.99 19.04
CA GLU A 436 -2.84 -20.49 17.86
C GLU A 436 -2.22 -21.77 17.28
N LEU A 437 -0.90 -21.87 17.22
CA LEU A 437 -0.21 -23.11 16.84
C LEU A 437 -0.56 -24.26 17.80
N ALA A 438 -0.55 -24.01 19.11
CA ALA A 438 -0.96 -25.00 20.10
C ALA A 438 -2.44 -25.40 19.96
N ARG A 439 -3.33 -24.45 19.66
CA ARG A 439 -4.76 -24.75 19.40
C ARG A 439 -4.95 -25.60 18.15
N LYS A 440 -4.21 -25.32 17.07
CA LYS A 440 -4.19 -26.17 15.86
C LYS A 440 -3.69 -27.58 16.16
N CYS A 441 -2.82 -27.72 17.16
CA CYS A 441 -2.39 -29.00 17.72
C CYS A 441 -3.42 -29.65 18.66
N GLY A 442 -4.62 -29.07 18.85
CA GLY A 442 -5.67 -29.59 19.72
C GLY A 442 -5.44 -29.33 21.21
N MET A 443 -4.53 -28.42 21.56
CA MET A 443 -4.23 -28.08 22.96
C MET A 443 -5.17 -27.00 23.49
N GLU A 444 -5.51 -27.10 24.77
CA GLU A 444 -6.35 -26.11 25.45
C GLU A 444 -5.50 -24.98 26.07
N VAL A 445 -5.39 -23.86 25.36
CA VAL A 445 -4.67 -22.64 25.78
C VAL A 445 -5.60 -21.40 25.76
N PRO A 446 -5.23 -20.29 26.41
CA PRO A 446 -6.03 -19.07 26.42
C PRO A 446 -6.25 -18.52 25.00
N THR A 447 -7.41 -17.92 24.77
CA THR A 447 -7.73 -17.20 23.53
C THR A 447 -7.37 -15.73 23.68
N PHE A 448 -6.74 -15.16 22.65
CA PHE A 448 -6.41 -13.74 22.59
C PHE A 448 -7.30 -13.03 21.56
N PRO A 449 -7.71 -11.78 21.82
CA PRO A 449 -8.42 -10.97 20.84
C PRO A 449 -7.45 -10.56 19.72
N VAL A 450 -7.42 -11.33 18.63
CA VAL A 450 -6.57 -11.04 17.47
C VAL A 450 -6.86 -9.66 16.87
N GLU A 451 -8.09 -9.16 17.06
CA GLU A 451 -8.50 -7.85 16.59
C GLU A 451 -7.74 -6.69 17.26
N GLU A 452 -7.15 -6.91 18.44
CA GLU A 452 -6.29 -5.92 19.11
C GLU A 452 -4.90 -5.86 18.44
N LEU A 453 -4.33 -7.02 18.10
CA LEU A 453 -3.07 -7.11 17.36
C LEU A 453 -3.19 -6.48 15.97
N LEU A 454 -4.30 -6.78 15.29
CA LEU A 454 -4.60 -6.25 13.97
C LEU A 454 -4.92 -4.74 14.00
N ARG A 455 -5.15 -4.13 15.16
CA ARG A 455 -5.39 -2.68 15.34
C ARG A 455 -4.25 -1.97 16.06
N HIS A 456 -3.09 -2.62 16.16
CA HIS A 456 -1.94 -2.04 16.85
C HIS A 456 -1.49 -0.73 16.20
N GLU A 457 -1.06 0.25 17.02
CA GLU A 457 -0.70 1.60 16.55
C GLU A 457 0.59 1.61 15.70
N ASN A 458 1.49 0.67 15.93
CA ASN A 458 2.70 0.50 15.11
C ASN A 458 2.35 -0.24 13.79
N PRO A 459 2.53 0.40 12.62
CA PRO A 459 2.14 -0.16 11.32
C PRO A 459 2.95 -1.40 10.92
N LEU A 460 4.23 -1.48 11.28
CA LEU A 460 5.05 -2.67 10.98
C LEU A 460 4.60 -3.87 11.80
N PHE A 461 4.35 -3.65 13.10
CA PHE A 461 3.79 -4.70 13.96
C PHE A 461 2.43 -5.19 13.44
N GLN A 462 1.59 -4.25 13.03
CA GLN A 462 0.28 -4.56 12.45
C GLN A 462 0.43 -5.42 11.19
N LEU A 463 1.31 -5.04 10.25
CA LEU A 463 1.59 -5.82 9.05
C LEU A 463 2.05 -7.25 9.37
N TYR A 464 2.98 -7.42 10.31
CA TYR A 464 3.40 -8.74 10.79
C TYR A 464 2.24 -9.56 11.35
N ALA A 465 1.33 -8.94 12.12
CA ALA A 465 0.13 -9.64 12.59
C ALA A 465 -0.75 -10.12 11.43
N HIS A 466 -0.93 -9.29 10.39
CA HIS A 466 -1.71 -9.66 9.21
C HIS A 466 -1.13 -10.83 8.43
N THR A 467 0.16 -10.80 8.14
CA THR A 467 0.83 -11.88 7.40
C THR A 467 0.69 -13.20 8.16
N HIS A 468 0.84 -13.17 9.48
CA HIS A 468 0.75 -14.36 10.32
C HIS A 468 -0.68 -14.91 10.47
N VAL A 469 -1.71 -14.06 10.49
CA VAL A 469 -3.11 -14.54 10.42
C VAL A 469 -3.37 -15.27 9.10
N ILE A 470 -2.88 -14.74 7.98
CA ILE A 470 -3.02 -15.37 6.66
C ILE A 470 -2.28 -16.72 6.63
N LEU A 471 -1.03 -16.75 7.12
CA LEU A 471 -0.23 -17.98 7.22
C LEU A 471 -0.93 -19.06 8.03
N LEU A 472 -1.43 -18.73 9.22
CA LEU A 472 -2.11 -19.68 10.10
C LEU A 472 -3.41 -20.20 9.47
N GLU A 473 -4.23 -19.32 8.88
CA GLU A 473 -5.46 -19.75 8.20
C GLU A 473 -5.15 -20.67 7.00
N ASN A 474 -3.99 -20.50 6.37
CA ASN A 474 -3.54 -21.36 5.28
C ASN A 474 -2.80 -22.64 5.69
N ASP A 475 -2.70 -22.93 7.00
CA ASP A 475 -1.82 -23.98 7.51
C ASP A 475 -0.40 -23.89 6.90
N TYR A 476 0.17 -22.68 6.89
CA TYR A 476 1.48 -22.37 6.27
C TYR A 476 1.59 -22.89 4.83
N PHE A 477 0.58 -22.56 4.02
CA PHE A 477 0.45 -22.88 2.60
C PHE A 477 0.11 -24.33 2.25
N LEU A 478 -0.29 -25.15 3.21
CA LEU A 478 -0.82 -26.48 2.91
C LEU A 478 -2.21 -26.43 2.26
N ARG A 479 -3.00 -25.38 2.54
CA ARG A 479 -4.33 -25.18 1.94
C ARG A 479 -4.27 -24.17 0.80
N CYS A 480 -5.37 -24.05 0.07
CA CYS A 480 -5.56 -22.98 -0.90
C CYS A 480 -6.51 -21.95 -0.28
N LEU A 481 -6.14 -20.66 -0.29
CA LEU A 481 -7.00 -19.58 0.20
C LEU A 481 -7.84 -18.91 -0.91
N ASP A 482 -7.68 -19.32 -2.17
CA ASP A 482 -8.47 -18.83 -3.32
C ASP A 482 -9.87 -19.47 -3.41
N GLU A 483 -10.40 -20.00 -2.30
CA GLU A 483 -11.78 -20.45 -2.24
C GLU A 483 -12.71 -19.23 -2.11
N ALA A 484 -13.84 -19.24 -2.83
CA ALA A 484 -14.77 -18.10 -2.98
C ALA A 484 -15.33 -17.51 -1.66
N GLY A 485 -15.11 -18.16 -0.51
CA GLY A 485 -15.48 -17.65 0.82
C GLY A 485 -14.32 -17.15 1.69
N VAL A 486 -13.06 -17.40 1.30
CA VAL A 486 -11.88 -17.13 2.15
C VAL A 486 -11.24 -15.79 1.81
N ARG A 487 -10.95 -15.50 0.53
CA ARG A 487 -10.39 -14.20 0.08
C ARG A 487 -11.16 -12.99 0.64
N PRO A 488 -12.51 -12.94 0.63
CA PRO A 488 -13.23 -11.78 1.15
C PRO A 488 -12.94 -11.45 2.62
N ARG A 489 -12.53 -12.45 3.44
CA ARG A 489 -12.16 -12.23 4.85
C ARG A 489 -10.86 -11.44 5.01
N PHE A 490 -10.00 -11.42 3.98
CA PHE A 490 -8.68 -10.79 4.01
C PHE A 490 -8.60 -9.46 3.25
N GLY A 491 -9.73 -8.91 2.78
CA GLY A 491 -9.76 -7.62 2.08
C GLY A 491 -9.04 -6.50 2.84
N ALA A 492 -9.26 -6.40 4.16
CA ALA A 492 -8.57 -5.43 5.01
C ALA A 492 -7.05 -5.59 4.99
N SER A 493 -6.56 -6.83 4.96
CA SER A 493 -5.12 -7.15 4.93
C SER A 493 -4.52 -6.76 3.58
N ILE A 494 -5.20 -7.12 2.48
CA ILE A 494 -4.77 -6.78 1.12
C ILE A 494 -4.65 -5.27 0.99
N GLU A 495 -5.66 -4.52 1.40
CA GLU A 495 -5.64 -3.06 1.28
C GLU A 495 -4.63 -2.40 2.22
N LEU A 496 -4.39 -2.96 3.41
CA LEU A 496 -3.29 -2.53 4.26
C LEU A 496 -1.92 -2.73 3.57
N PHE A 497 -1.73 -3.85 2.87
CA PHE A 497 -0.52 -4.09 2.09
C PHE A 497 -0.34 -3.02 1.00
N HIS A 498 -1.41 -2.66 0.29
CA HIS A 498 -1.39 -1.56 -0.68
C HIS A 498 -0.97 -0.22 -0.06
N GLN A 499 -1.48 0.09 1.13
CA GLN A 499 -1.20 1.36 1.80
C GLN A 499 0.23 1.44 2.34
N LEU A 500 0.81 0.34 2.81
CA LEU A 500 2.10 0.35 3.50
C LEU A 500 3.28 -0.17 2.68
N THR A 501 3.06 -0.65 1.44
CA THR A 501 4.15 -1.18 0.59
C THR A 501 5.29 -0.18 0.39
N ALA A 502 4.98 1.09 0.12
CA ALA A 502 6.03 2.11 -0.02
C ALA A 502 6.86 2.26 1.26
N HIS A 503 6.20 2.31 2.43
CA HIS A 503 6.88 2.38 3.72
C HIS A 503 7.77 1.15 3.97
N VAL A 504 7.31 -0.04 3.57
CA VAL A 504 8.05 -1.29 3.69
C VAL A 504 9.32 -1.26 2.83
N ILE A 505 9.19 -0.84 1.57
CA ILE A 505 10.30 -0.76 0.60
C ILE A 505 11.30 0.33 1.00
N ASP A 506 10.83 1.55 1.31
CA ASP A 506 11.67 2.70 1.65
C ASP A 506 12.41 2.48 2.98
N GLY A 507 11.74 1.83 3.94
CA GLY A 507 12.34 1.43 5.20
C GLY A 507 13.29 0.25 5.09
N GLY A 508 13.30 -0.46 3.96
CA GLY A 508 14.14 -1.62 3.71
C GLY A 508 13.78 -2.88 4.50
N TYR A 509 12.51 -3.00 4.91
CA TYR A 509 11.98 -4.14 5.66
C TYR A 509 11.71 -5.32 4.71
N THR A 510 12.79 -5.92 4.21
CA THR A 510 12.79 -6.97 3.19
C THR A 510 12.12 -8.27 3.65
N ASP A 511 12.24 -8.62 4.94
CA ASP A 511 11.55 -9.76 5.53
C ASP A 511 10.02 -9.62 5.38
N LEU A 512 9.49 -8.48 5.82
CA LEU A 512 8.09 -8.14 5.70
C LEU A 512 7.63 -7.99 4.24
N ALA A 513 8.48 -7.44 3.37
CA ALA A 513 8.20 -7.36 1.94
C ALA A 513 8.01 -8.76 1.32
N ALA A 514 8.83 -9.72 1.73
CA ALA A 514 8.74 -11.11 1.28
C ALA A 514 7.51 -11.82 1.86
N GLU A 515 7.15 -11.56 3.11
CA GLU A 515 5.89 -12.05 3.68
C GLU A 515 4.66 -11.51 2.96
N MET A 516 4.62 -10.20 2.71
CA MET A 516 3.54 -9.57 1.93
C MET A 516 3.45 -10.16 0.52
N ALA A 517 4.59 -10.39 -0.14
CA ALA A 517 4.63 -10.95 -1.49
C ALA A 517 4.02 -12.37 -1.53
N PHE A 518 4.41 -13.27 -0.62
CA PHE A 518 3.79 -14.59 -0.60
C PHE A 518 2.31 -14.53 -0.18
N CYS A 519 1.90 -13.57 0.65
CA CYS A 519 0.52 -13.45 1.10
C CYS A 519 -0.39 -13.04 -0.06
N LEU A 520 0.04 -12.07 -0.87
CA LEU A 520 -0.64 -11.68 -2.09
C LEU A 520 -0.75 -12.87 -3.06
N GLN A 521 0.35 -13.61 -3.26
CA GLN A 521 0.34 -14.82 -4.07
C GLN A 521 -0.67 -15.86 -3.54
N ALA A 522 -0.69 -16.11 -2.23
CA ALA A 522 -1.57 -17.10 -1.61
C ALA A 522 -3.05 -16.69 -1.65
N LEU A 523 -3.34 -15.39 -1.66
CA LEU A 523 -4.68 -14.82 -1.78
C LEU A 523 -5.15 -14.70 -3.24
N GLY A 524 -4.33 -15.12 -4.22
CA GLY A 524 -4.64 -15.03 -5.65
C GLY A 524 -4.61 -13.59 -6.19
N GLU A 525 -3.77 -12.74 -5.59
CA GLU A 525 -3.48 -11.36 -5.99
C GLU A 525 -2.24 -11.31 -6.89
N ALA A 526 -2.08 -12.29 -7.79
CA ALA A 526 -0.91 -12.39 -8.68
C ALA A 526 -0.83 -11.24 -9.68
N GLU A 527 -1.98 -10.73 -10.11
CA GLU A 527 -2.09 -9.54 -10.96
C GLU A 527 -1.93 -8.24 -10.18
N SER A 528 -1.75 -8.32 -8.84
CA SER A 528 -1.61 -7.13 -8.01
C SER A 528 -0.42 -6.29 -8.46
N PRO A 529 -0.62 -4.97 -8.55
CA PRO A 529 0.42 -4.00 -8.85
C PRO A 529 1.61 -3.99 -7.88
N LEU A 530 1.41 -4.46 -6.65
CA LEU A 530 2.43 -4.46 -5.59
C LEU A 530 3.41 -5.61 -5.75
N LEU A 531 2.94 -6.75 -6.23
CA LEU A 531 3.72 -7.98 -6.22
C LEU A 531 5.05 -7.81 -6.99
N PRO A 532 5.09 -7.21 -8.19
CA PRO A 532 6.35 -6.93 -8.86
C PRO A 532 7.28 -6.00 -8.08
N GLN A 533 6.74 -5.01 -7.35
CA GLN A 533 7.52 -4.06 -6.57
C GLN A 533 8.18 -4.73 -5.35
N LEU A 534 7.41 -5.55 -4.64
CA LEU A 534 7.90 -6.33 -3.51
C LEU A 534 8.96 -7.34 -3.95
N LEU A 535 8.70 -8.11 -5.02
CA LEU A 535 9.68 -9.03 -5.59
C LEU A 535 10.95 -8.30 -6.02
N ARG A 536 10.82 -7.14 -6.65
CA ARG A 536 11.95 -6.31 -7.05
C ARG A 536 12.78 -5.85 -5.87
N HIS A 537 12.12 -5.38 -4.80
CA HIS A 537 12.79 -5.01 -3.57
C HIS A 537 13.59 -6.18 -2.97
N ILE A 538 13.00 -7.38 -2.91
CA ILE A 538 13.68 -8.59 -2.42
C ILE A 538 14.93 -8.89 -3.25
N MET A 539 14.83 -8.84 -4.58
CA MET A 539 15.96 -9.09 -5.49
C MET A 539 17.05 -8.04 -5.36
N ASP A 540 16.69 -6.77 -5.19
CA ASP A 540 17.66 -5.67 -5.00
C ASP A 540 18.38 -5.75 -3.65
N ARG A 541 17.84 -6.52 -2.70
CA ARG A 541 18.40 -6.79 -1.38
C ARG A 541 19.11 -8.15 -1.30
N GLN A 542 19.17 -8.90 -2.39
CA GLN A 542 19.88 -10.18 -2.48
C GLN A 542 21.36 -9.97 -2.87
N GLY A 543 22.26 -10.27 -1.94
CA GLY A 543 23.71 -10.23 -2.13
C GLY A 543 24.21 -11.28 -3.13
N GLU A 544 25.44 -11.14 -3.63
CA GLU A 544 26.01 -12.03 -4.66
C GLU A 544 26.04 -13.52 -4.25
N ASP A 545 26.18 -13.80 -2.95
CA ASP A 545 26.14 -15.13 -2.35
C ASP A 545 24.74 -15.76 -2.25
N GLY A 546 23.71 -14.98 -2.58
CA GLY A 546 22.30 -15.35 -2.57
C GLY A 546 21.55 -15.02 -1.28
N GLN A 547 22.25 -14.51 -0.26
CA GLN A 547 21.67 -14.09 1.00
C GLN A 547 20.82 -12.83 0.82
N VAL A 548 19.67 -12.77 1.49
CA VAL A 548 18.79 -11.60 1.47
C VAL A 548 18.93 -10.85 2.78
N MET A 549 19.13 -9.54 2.71
CA MET A 549 19.38 -8.68 3.86
C MET A 549 18.16 -7.83 4.21
N ASP A 550 17.87 -7.65 5.51
CA ASP A 550 16.87 -6.73 6.02
C ASP A 550 17.52 -5.43 6.54
N ALA A 551 16.81 -4.29 6.52
CA ALA A 551 17.35 -3.01 6.99
C ALA A 551 17.52 -2.92 8.51
N LEU A 552 16.74 -3.67 9.29
CA LEU A 552 16.94 -3.75 10.74
C LEU A 552 18.31 -4.35 11.10
N GLN A 553 18.97 -5.00 10.14
CA GLN A 553 20.27 -5.66 10.28
C GLN A 553 21.46 -4.77 9.86
N LEU A 554 21.23 -3.50 9.45
CA LEU A 554 22.26 -2.57 8.94
C LEU A 554 22.60 -1.40 9.87
N ALA A 555 22.19 -1.43 11.14
CA ALA A 555 22.53 -0.38 12.10
C ALA A 555 24.07 -0.30 12.32
N PRO A 556 24.69 0.90 12.26
CA PRO A 556 26.14 1.04 12.35
C PRO A 556 26.60 0.80 13.79
N GLY A 557 27.17 -0.38 14.05
CA GLY A 557 27.72 -0.71 15.37
C GLY A 557 28.36 -2.08 15.50
N ASP A 558 27.92 -3.07 14.71
CA ASP A 558 28.28 -4.46 14.97
C ASP A 558 29.28 -5.06 13.96
N SER A 559 30.31 -5.68 14.52
CA SER A 559 31.51 -6.21 13.84
C SER A 559 31.21 -7.37 12.88
N GLU A 560 32.11 -7.56 11.90
CA GLU A 560 32.10 -8.59 10.83
C GLU A 560 31.92 -10.06 11.29
N GLU A 561 31.96 -10.37 12.59
CA GLU A 561 31.70 -11.72 13.15
C GLU A 561 30.21 -12.08 13.29
N GLN A 562 29.26 -11.15 13.08
CA GLN A 562 27.81 -11.41 13.15
C GLN A 562 27.15 -11.83 11.81
N ASN A 563 27.95 -12.14 10.79
CA ASN A 563 27.49 -12.54 9.45
C ASN A 563 26.80 -13.93 9.38
N THR A 564 26.37 -14.46 10.53
CA THR A 564 25.72 -15.77 10.72
C THR A 564 24.51 -15.69 11.67
N SER A 565 23.95 -14.51 11.95
CA SER A 565 22.74 -14.36 12.79
C SER A 565 21.55 -15.17 12.24
N PRO A 566 20.72 -15.83 13.10
CA PRO A 566 19.46 -16.46 12.72
C PRO A 566 18.55 -15.58 11.84
N ASP A 567 18.63 -14.25 12.02
CA ASP A 567 17.81 -13.27 11.30
C ASP A 567 18.04 -13.26 9.79
N PHE A 568 19.26 -13.58 9.34
CA PHE A 568 19.57 -13.65 7.90
C PHE A 568 18.99 -14.91 7.26
N ALA A 569 19.00 -16.02 7.99
CA ALA A 569 18.44 -17.27 7.52
C ALA A 569 16.91 -17.17 7.39
N HIS A 570 16.24 -16.48 8.33
CA HIS A 570 14.80 -16.21 8.25
C HIS A 570 14.44 -15.41 7.00
N CYS A 571 15.01 -14.21 6.87
CA CYS A 571 14.72 -13.33 5.73
C CYS A 571 15.01 -14.02 4.39
N THR A 572 16.13 -14.75 4.28
CA THR A 572 16.47 -15.52 3.07
C THR A 572 15.47 -16.65 2.80
N GLY A 573 15.00 -17.35 3.84
CA GLY A 573 14.01 -18.42 3.72
C GLY A 573 12.64 -17.92 3.27
N VAL A 574 12.19 -16.80 3.81
CA VAL A 574 10.92 -16.17 3.42
C VAL A 574 11.00 -15.60 2.00
N ALA A 575 12.09 -14.93 1.65
CA ALA A 575 12.37 -14.48 0.29
C ALA A 575 12.38 -15.63 -0.71
N LEU A 576 12.99 -16.76 -0.37
CA LEU A 576 12.99 -17.97 -1.18
C LEU A 576 11.56 -18.46 -1.47
N VAL A 577 10.67 -18.50 -0.48
CA VAL A 577 9.26 -18.91 -0.67
C VAL A 577 8.56 -18.00 -1.68
N ALA A 578 8.70 -16.67 -1.52
CA ALA A 578 8.08 -15.68 -2.41
C ALA A 578 8.63 -15.77 -3.84
N LEU A 579 9.96 -15.87 -4.00
CA LEU A 579 10.63 -15.97 -5.30
C LEU A 579 10.34 -17.29 -6.02
N ALA A 580 10.31 -18.42 -5.31
CA ALA A 580 10.04 -19.73 -5.89
C ALA A 580 8.62 -19.82 -6.47
N HIS A 581 7.61 -19.34 -5.73
CA HIS A 581 6.25 -19.27 -6.25
C HIS A 581 6.14 -18.31 -7.44
N ALA A 582 6.79 -17.15 -7.38
CA ALA A 582 6.83 -16.20 -8.48
C ALA A 582 7.46 -16.82 -9.74
N ALA A 583 8.59 -17.52 -9.60
CA ALA A 583 9.29 -18.19 -10.69
C ALA A 583 8.44 -19.26 -11.39
N GLN A 584 7.55 -19.90 -10.64
CA GLN A 584 6.63 -20.93 -11.15
C GLN A 584 5.43 -20.32 -11.90
N ASN A 585 4.87 -19.22 -11.40
CA ASN A 585 3.53 -18.77 -11.80
C ASN A 585 3.50 -17.44 -12.57
N LEU A 586 4.56 -16.64 -12.53
CA LEU A 586 4.66 -15.40 -13.29
C LEU A 586 5.33 -15.63 -14.65
N PRO A 587 4.92 -14.92 -15.71
CA PRO A 587 5.60 -14.97 -17.00
C PRO A 587 7.03 -14.41 -16.89
N GLN A 588 7.99 -15.08 -17.53
CA GLN A 588 9.41 -14.69 -17.55
C GLN A 588 9.72 -13.52 -18.50
#